data_AF-A0A965VTZ4-F1
#
_entry.id   AF-A0A965VTZ4-F1
#
_cell.length_a   1.000
_cell.length_b   1.000
_cell.length_c   1.000
_cell.angle_alpha   90.00
_cell.angle_beta   90.00
_cell.angle_gamma   90.00
#
_symmetry.space_group_name_H-M   'P 1'
#
loop_
_entity.id
_entity.type
_entity.pdbx_description
1 polymer ?
#
loop_
_entity_poly.entity_id
_entity_poly.type
_entity_poly.pdbx_seq_one_letter_code
_entity_poly.pdbx_strand_id
1 'polypeptide(L)'
;MDEKELIELSDEIVHALMKLSMGEKPGFLAGGVYKKLPNHPRFEEIKHCYCEHLKQFKGAYDNSVELKTLTDFRFKIVDLYTA
;
A
#
# COMPACT_ATOMS: atom_id res chain seq x y z
N MET A 1 -11.81 -5.21 -10.61
CA MET A 1 -10.42 -4.77 -10.60
C MET A 1 -9.60 -5.86 -11.26
N ASP A 2 -8.89 -5.54 -12.33
CA ASP A 2 -7.96 -6.46 -12.98
C ASP A 2 -6.60 -6.50 -12.25
N GLU A 3 -5.69 -7.37 -12.68
CA GLU A 3 -4.37 -7.52 -12.06
C GLU A 3 -3.52 -6.24 -12.16
N LYS A 4 -3.62 -5.53 -13.28
CA LYS A 4 -2.86 -4.30 -13.51
C LYS A 4 -3.34 -3.20 -12.56
N GLU A 5 -4.64 -2.98 -12.48
CA GLU A 5 -5.26 -2.02 -11.58
C GLU A 5 -4.93 -2.31 -10.12
N LEU A 6 -4.93 -3.59 -9.73
CA LEU A 6 -4.53 -4.02 -8.39
C LEU A 6 -3.08 -3.62 -8.09
N ILE A 7 -2.16 -3.91 -9.00
CA ILE A 7 -0.74 -3.58 -8.86
C ILE A 7 -0.57 -2.07 -8.75
N GLU A 8 -1.10 -1.31 -9.71
CA GLU A 8 -0.97 0.15 -9.75
C GLU A 8 -1.51 0.81 -8.47
N LEU A 9 -2.71 0.42 -8.03
CA LEU A 9 -3.30 0.99 -6.83
C LEU A 9 -2.54 0.60 -5.56
N SER A 10 -2.10 -0.67 -5.46
CA SER A 10 -1.30 -1.11 -4.31
C SER A 10 0.02 -0.35 -4.20
N ASP A 11 0.69 -0.10 -5.32
CA ASP A 11 1.95 0.65 -5.38
C ASP A 11 1.72 2.13 -5.03
N GLU A 12 0.62 2.74 -5.51
CA GLU A 12 0.24 4.11 -5.12
C GLU A 12 0.01 4.24 -3.62
N ILE A 13 -0.66 3.27 -2.99
CA ILE A 13 -0.89 3.26 -1.53
C ILE A 13 0.43 3.15 -0.78
N VAL A 14 1.30 2.21 -1.17
CA VAL A 14 2.61 2.02 -0.53
C VAL A 14 3.48 3.28 -0.67
N HIS A 15 3.54 3.88 -1.86
CA HIS A 15 4.26 5.14 -2.06
C HIS A 15 3.70 6.29 -1.23
N ALA A 16 2.37 6.39 -1.11
CA ALA A 16 1.75 7.38 -0.24
C ALA A 16 2.12 7.16 1.23
N LEU A 17 2.08 5.91 1.73
CA LEU A 17 2.51 5.57 3.09
C LEU A 17 3.97 5.95 3.34
N MET A 18 4.88 5.65 2.41
CA MET A 18 6.28 6.01 2.50
C MET A 18 6.46 7.53 2.64
N LYS A 19 5.84 8.32 1.75
CA LYS A 19 5.93 9.79 1.82
C LYS A 19 5.39 10.34 3.15
N LEU A 20 4.23 9.87 3.58
CA LEU A 20 3.63 10.28 4.86
C LEU A 20 4.55 9.92 6.05
N SER A 21 5.19 8.75 6.01
CA SER A 21 6.11 8.31 7.07
C SER A 21 7.37 9.18 7.19
N MET A 22 7.76 9.84 6.10
CA MET A 22 8.86 10.80 6.06
C MET A 22 8.44 12.22 6.51
N GLY A 23 7.18 12.40 6.93
CA GLY A 23 6.63 13.69 7.33
C GLY A 23 6.23 14.59 6.16
N GLU A 24 6.24 14.08 4.93
CA GLU A 24 5.73 14.81 3.78
C GLU A 24 4.21 14.99 3.90
N LYS A 25 3.72 16.11 3.37
CA LYS A 25 2.28 16.41 3.32
C LYS A 25 1.83 16.50 1.86
N PRO A 26 0.67 15.92 1.50
CA PRO A 26 0.16 16.02 0.14
C PRO A 26 -0.16 17.47 -0.21
N GLY A 27 0.55 18.02 -1.19
CA GLY A 27 0.25 19.34 -1.76
C GLY A 27 -0.97 19.31 -2.69
N PHE A 28 -1.34 20.49 -3.20
CA PHE A 28 -2.50 20.63 -4.11
C PHE A 28 -2.37 19.79 -5.39
N LEU A 29 -1.16 19.50 -5.87
CA LEU A 29 -0.92 18.69 -7.08
C LEU A 29 -0.65 17.20 -6.78
N ALA A 30 -0.73 16.77 -5.52
CA ALA A 30 -0.50 15.37 -5.18
C ALA A 30 -1.55 14.42 -5.80
N GLY A 31 -1.14 13.18 -6.06
CA GLY A 31 -2.02 12.11 -6.56
C GLY A 31 -3.17 11.81 -5.62
N GLY A 32 -4.22 11.19 -6.16
CA GLY A 32 -5.49 10.96 -5.46
C GLY A 32 -5.34 10.16 -4.17
N VAL A 33 -4.59 9.06 -4.21
CA VAL A 33 -4.32 8.22 -3.02
C VAL A 33 -3.56 9.01 -1.97
N TYR A 34 -2.46 9.67 -2.34
CA TYR A 34 -1.64 10.42 -1.38
C TYR A 34 -2.40 11.54 -0.66
N LYS A 35 -3.35 12.20 -1.33
CA LYS A 35 -4.22 13.21 -0.70
C LYS A 35 -5.26 12.62 0.24
N LYS A 36 -5.86 11.49 -0.13
CA LYS A 36 -6.98 10.89 0.61
C LYS A 36 -6.52 10.04 1.79
N LEU A 37 -5.38 9.38 1.65
CA LEU A 37 -4.89 8.37 2.58
C LEU A 37 -4.77 8.87 4.05
N PRO A 38 -4.26 10.08 4.35
CA PRO A 38 -4.16 10.57 5.73
C PRO A 38 -5.50 10.70 6.46
N ASN A 39 -6.59 10.86 5.70
CA ASN A 39 -7.94 11.02 6.22
C ASN A 39 -8.81 9.78 5.96
N HIS A 40 -8.20 8.66 5.53
CA HIS A 40 -8.93 7.44 5.26
C HIS A 40 -9.51 6.86 6.57
N PRO A 41 -10.78 6.45 6.62
CA PRO A 41 -11.39 5.89 7.84
C PRO A 41 -10.61 4.70 8.41
N ARG A 42 -10.00 3.90 7.52
CA ARG A 42 -9.21 2.71 7.85
C ARG A 42 -7.70 2.95 7.84
N PHE A 43 -7.25 4.20 7.95
CA PHE A 43 -5.83 4.55 7.80
C PHE A 43 -4.90 3.76 8.76
N GLU A 44 -5.32 3.54 10.01
CA GLU A 44 -4.56 2.72 10.96
C GLU A 44 -4.43 1.25 10.51
N GLU A 45 -5.51 0.67 9.98
CA GLU A 45 -5.50 -0.72 9.48
C GLU A 45 -4.60 -0.86 8.25
N ILE A 46 -4.62 0.13 7.35
CA ILE A 46 -3.75 0.17 6.16
C ILE A 46 -2.27 0.22 6.59
N LYS A 47 -1.93 1.10 7.54
CA LYS A 47 -0.57 1.17 8.10
C LYS A 47 -0.15 -0.16 8.72
N HIS A 48 -1.03 -0.77 9.51
CA HIS A 48 -0.76 -2.06 10.13
C HIS A 48 -0.50 -3.14 9.09
N CYS A 49 -1.33 -3.24 8.05
CA CYS A 49 -1.13 -4.18 6.94
C CYS A 49 0.23 -4.01 6.27
N TYR A 50 0.64 -2.77 6.01
CA TYR A 50 1.95 -2.47 5.44
C TYR A 50 3.11 -2.83 6.39
N CYS A 51 2.99 -2.53 7.68
CA CYS A 51 4.01 -2.91 8.66
C CYS A 51 4.16 -4.43 8.78
N GLU A 52 3.07 -5.19 8.78
CA GLU A 52 3.13 -6.66 8.80
C GLU A 52 3.80 -7.22 7.55
N HIS A 53 3.55 -6.62 6.38
CA HIS A 53 4.25 -6.98 5.15
C HIS A 53 5.76 -6.72 5.27
N LEU A 54 6.17 -5.54 5.75
CA LEU A 54 7.57 -5.18 5.93
C LEU A 54 8.32 -6.09 6.91
N LYS A 55 7.67 -6.58 7.97
CA LYS A 55 8.27 -7.53 8.92
C LYS A 55 8.71 -8.84 8.26
N GLN A 56 8.02 -9.25 7.19
CA GLN A 56 8.32 -10.48 6.46
C GLN A 56 9.23 -10.24 5.25
N PHE A 57 9.37 -8.99 4.81
CA PHE A 57 10.13 -8.63 3.62
C PHE A 57 11.65 -8.73 3.85
N LYS A 58 12.35 -9.48 2.99
CA LYS A 58 13.80 -9.73 3.07
C LYS A 58 14.63 -8.96 2.03
N GLY A 59 14.01 -8.05 1.27
CA GLY A 59 14.68 -7.24 0.24
C GLY A 59 14.44 -7.71 -1.19
N ALA A 60 14.01 -8.96 -1.39
CA ALA A 60 13.68 -9.52 -2.71
C ALA A 60 12.58 -10.60 -2.58
N TYR A 61 12.04 -11.01 -3.74
CA TYR A 61 11.12 -12.14 -3.87
C TYR A 61 11.73 -13.14 -4.86
N ASP A 62 12.26 -14.24 -4.36
CA ASP A 62 13.09 -15.17 -5.12
C ASP A 62 12.33 -16.45 -5.52
N ASN A 63 11.16 -16.69 -4.93
CA ASN A 63 10.38 -17.90 -5.18
C ASN A 63 8.87 -17.64 -5.28
N SER A 64 8.13 -18.65 -5.77
CA SER A 64 6.69 -18.55 -6.00
C SER A 64 5.87 -18.33 -4.72
N VAL A 65 6.33 -18.82 -3.56
CA VAL A 65 5.66 -18.62 -2.27
C VAL A 65 5.75 -17.16 -1.83
N GLU A 66 6.91 -16.56 -2.02
CA GLU A 66 7.17 -15.14 -1.76
C GLU A 66 6.37 -14.23 -2.70
N LEU A 67 6.32 -14.57 -4.00
CA LEU A 67 5.49 -13.84 -4.97
C LEU A 67 4.00 -13.94 -4.62
N LYS A 68 3.53 -15.10 -4.17
CA LYS A 68 2.15 -15.25 -3.69
C LYS A 68 1.90 -14.34 -2.47
N THR A 69 2.86 -14.26 -1.54
CA THR A 69 2.75 -13.39 -0.37
C THR A 69 2.64 -11.91 -0.76
N LEU A 70 3.40 -11.47 -1.77
CA LEU A 70 3.27 -10.14 -2.34
C LEU A 70 1.87 -9.92 -2.93
N THR A 71 1.38 -10.87 -3.74
CA THR A 71 0.04 -10.77 -4.33
C THR A 71 -1.06 -10.71 -3.26
N ASP A 72 -0.99 -11.57 -2.24
CA ASP A 72 -1.93 -11.58 -1.11
C ASP A 72 -1.91 -10.23 -0.35
N PHE A 73 -0.73 -9.63 -0.18
CA PHE A 73 -0.58 -8.30 0.41
C PHE A 73 -1.27 -7.22 -0.45
N ARG A 74 -1.05 -7.23 -1.77
CA ARG A 74 -1.67 -6.27 -2.69
C ARG A 74 -3.20 -6.30 -2.60
N PHE A 75 -3.79 -7.49 -2.60
CA PHE A 75 -5.24 -7.63 -2.42
C PHE A 75 -5.72 -7.03 -1.09
N LYS A 76 -5.05 -7.38 0.00
CA LYS A 76 -5.43 -6.90 1.34
C LYS A 76 -5.35 -5.39 1.45
N ILE A 77 -4.24 -4.78 1.03
CA ILE A 77 -4.06 -3.33 1.20
C ILE A 77 -5.02 -2.53 0.33
N VAL A 78 -5.33 -3.03 -0.87
CA VAL A 78 -6.33 -2.40 -1.74
C VAL A 78 -7.73 -2.55 -1.16
N ASP A 79 -8.11 -3.74 -0.69
CA ASP A 79 -9.41 -3.97 -0.04
C ASP A 79 -9.62 -3.03 1.16
N LEU A 80 -8.60 -2.88 2.02
CA LEU A 80 -8.61 -1.94 3.14
C LEU A 80 -8.78 -0.48 2.72
N TYR A 81 -8.30 -0.10 1.54
CA TYR A 81 -8.38 1.26 1.01
C TYR A 81 -9.67 1.53 0.23
N THR A 82 -10.29 0.51 -0.36
CA THR A 82 -11.51 0.68 -1.16
C THR A 82 -12.80 0.46 -0.37
N ALA A 83 -12.72 -0.21 0.78
CA ALA A 83 -13.84 -0.45 1.69
C ALA A 83 -14.13 0.75 2.59
#